data_AF-A0A0G1SLY5-F1
#
_entry.id   AF-A0A0G1SLY5-F1
#
_cell.length_a   1.000
_cell.length_b   1.000
_cell.length_c   1.000
_cell.angle_alpha   90.00
_cell.angle_beta   90.00
_cell.angle_gamma   90.00
#
_symmetry.space_group_name_H-M   'P 1'
#
loop_
_entity.id
_entity.type
_entity.pdbx_description
1 polymer ?
#
loop_
_entity_poly.entity_id
_entity_poly.type
_entity_poly.pdbx_seq_one_letter_code
_entity_poly.pdbx_strand_id
1 'polypeptide(L)'
;MPKCYKLKFLLILVSGYAPLIVLAQDFSYYAKFLDGLYKVLNPLVAVLIGFALIFFIWQIVRYLGAADNEEQRKEAGKFMLWGLVFIFVMAGVWGLVSLIAGTLGISTGETGRSYPEVPEIPS
;
A
#
# COMPACT_ATOMS: atom_id res chain seq x y z
N MET A 1 -28.82 6.38 -47.72
CA MET A 1 -29.33 7.32 -46.70
C MET A 1 -30.00 6.54 -45.56
N PRO A 2 -29.25 6.09 -44.53
CA PRO A 2 -29.79 5.24 -43.46
C PRO A 2 -30.65 6.04 -42.47
N LYS A 3 -31.94 6.13 -42.79
CA LYS A 3 -33.12 6.27 -41.93
C LYS A 3 -32.89 6.78 -40.49
N CYS A 4 -33.09 8.09 -40.32
CA CYS A 4 -33.01 8.87 -39.07
C CYS A 4 -33.95 8.41 -37.94
N TYR A 5 -34.94 7.53 -38.21
CA TYR A 5 -35.84 7.02 -37.17
C TYR A 5 -35.20 5.92 -36.31
N LYS A 6 -34.27 5.11 -36.86
CA LYS A 6 -33.53 4.12 -36.06
C LYS A 6 -32.63 4.79 -35.03
N LEU A 7 -32.06 5.94 -35.37
CA LEU A 7 -31.19 6.71 -34.48
C LEU A 7 -31.98 7.39 -33.35
N LYS A 8 -33.14 7.97 -33.65
CA LYS A 8 -34.06 8.53 -32.62
C LYS A 8 -34.63 7.44 -31.70
N PHE A 9 -34.93 6.25 -32.24
CA PHE A 9 -35.41 5.10 -31.45
C PHE A 9 -34.31 4.52 -30.53
N LEU A 10 -33.05 4.52 -30.98
CA LEU A 10 -31.91 4.07 -30.20
C LEU A 10 -31.57 5.05 -29.06
N LEU A 11 -31.75 6.36 -29.27
CA LEU A 11 -31.60 7.38 -28.21
C LEU A 11 -32.67 7.30 -27.12
N ILE A 12 -33.91 6.96 -27.47
CA ILE A 12 -35.03 6.81 -26.50
C ILE A 12 -34.83 5.56 -25.63
N LEU A 13 -34.32 4.45 -26.19
CA LEU A 13 -33.95 3.27 -25.40
C LEU A 13 -32.83 3.60 -24.41
N VAL A 14 -31.75 4.27 -24.85
CA VAL A 14 -30.63 4.64 -23.97
C VAL A 14 -31.07 5.52 -22.80
N SER A 15 -31.98 6.47 -23.02
CA SER A 15 -32.47 7.34 -21.94
C SER A 15 -33.36 6.62 -20.93
N GLY A 16 -34.03 5.52 -21.32
CA GLY A 16 -34.86 4.71 -20.43
C GLY A 16 -34.05 3.72 -19.57
N TYR A 17 -32.88 3.27 -20.07
CA TYR A 17 -31.98 2.36 -19.33
C TYR A 17 -30.87 3.08 -18.55
N ALA A 18 -30.63 4.37 -18.81
CA ALA A 18 -29.71 5.20 -18.03
C ALA A 18 -29.92 5.14 -16.50
N PRO A 19 -31.15 5.18 -15.95
CA PRO A 19 -31.32 5.11 -14.49
C PRO A 19 -30.93 3.76 -13.88
N LEU A 20 -30.90 2.66 -14.66
CA LEU A 20 -30.44 1.35 -14.18
C LEU A 20 -28.91 1.27 -14.08
N ILE A 21 -28.18 1.97 -14.96
CA ILE A 21 -26.72 2.09 -14.86
C ILE A 21 -26.36 3.03 -13.69
N VAL A 22 -27.13 4.10 -13.49
CA VAL A 22 -26.95 5.05 -12.37
C VAL A 22 -27.23 4.40 -11.01
N LEU A 23 -28.21 3.49 -10.91
CA LEU A 23 -28.48 2.74 -9.66
C LEU A 23 -27.37 1.74 -9.30
N ALA A 24 -26.52 1.34 -10.25
CA ALA A 24 -25.35 0.50 -9.98
C ALA A 24 -24.10 1.29 -9.56
N GLN A 25 -24.17 2.63 -9.51
CA GLN A 25 -23.01 3.51 -9.26
C GLN A 25 -22.70 3.75 -7.77
N ASP A 26 -23.30 3.03 -6.83
CA ASP A 26 -23.00 3.24 -5.42
C ASP A 26 -21.66 2.61 -4.98
N PHE A 27 -20.59 3.06 -5.63
CA PHE A 27 -19.19 2.83 -5.24
C PHE A 27 -18.87 3.46 -3.88
N SER A 28 -19.73 4.36 -3.37
CA SER A 28 -19.56 5.02 -2.08
C SER A 28 -19.64 4.01 -0.93
N TYR A 29 -20.55 3.03 -1.01
CA TYR A 29 -20.68 2.00 0.01
C TYR A 29 -19.42 1.11 0.09
N TYR A 30 -18.89 0.69 -1.06
CA TYR A 30 -17.66 -0.09 -1.11
C TYR A 30 -16.43 0.72 -0.64
N ALA A 31 -16.33 1.98 -1.04
CA ALA A 31 -15.27 2.88 -0.58
C ALA A 31 -15.31 3.09 0.94
N LYS A 32 -16.50 3.24 1.54
CA LYS A 32 -16.67 3.35 3.00
C LYS A 32 -16.30 2.06 3.72
N PHE A 33 -16.62 0.90 3.15
CA PHE A 33 -16.21 -0.39 3.71
C PHE A 33 -14.68 -0.55 3.66
N LEU A 34 -14.04 -0.22 2.54
CA LEU A 34 -12.59 -0.26 2.40
C LEU A 34 -11.88 0.75 3.30
N ASP A 35 -12.41 1.96 3.45
CA ASP A 35 -11.88 2.97 4.37
C ASP A 35 -11.99 2.51 5.84
N GLY A 36 -13.11 1.88 6.21
CA GLY A 36 -13.28 1.25 7.52
C GLY A 36 -12.26 0.13 7.76
N LEU A 37 -12.02 -0.72 6.76
CA LEU A 37 -11.00 -1.77 6.83
C LEU A 37 -9.59 -1.20 6.93
N TYR A 38 -9.27 -0.21 6.10
CA TYR A 38 -7.97 0.46 6.09
C TYR A 38 -7.64 1.09 7.44
N LYS A 39 -8.61 1.75 8.09
CA LYS A 39 -8.46 2.34 9.42
C LYS A 39 -8.15 1.33 10.52
N VAL A 40 -8.60 0.09 10.39
CA VAL A 40 -8.30 -0.99 11.35
C VAL A 40 -6.98 -1.69 11.02
N LEU A 41 -6.68 -1.89 9.73
CA LEU A 41 -5.46 -2.59 9.29
C LEU A 41 -4.20 -1.72 9.44
N ASN A 42 -4.28 -0.42 9.16
CA ASN A 42 -3.12 0.47 9.21
C ASN A 42 -2.41 0.48 10.57
N PRO A 43 -3.11 0.65 11.73
CA PRO A 43 -2.44 0.56 13.03
C PRO A 43 -1.93 -0.85 13.33
N LEU A 44 -2.61 -1.90 12.87
CA LEU A 44 -2.17 -3.28 13.06
C LEU A 44 -0.84 -3.55 12.35
N VAL A 45 -0.68 -3.06 11.10
CA VAL A 45 0.58 -3.15 10.35
C VAL A 45 1.68 -2.37 11.05
N ALA A 46 1.41 -1.16 11.52
CA ALA A 46 2.38 -0.35 12.26
C ALA A 46 2.88 -1.05 13.54
N VAL A 47 1.97 -1.67 14.29
CA VAL A 47 2.32 -2.48 15.48
C VAL A 47 3.16 -3.70 15.10
N LEU A 48 2.80 -4.40 14.02
CA LEU A 48 3.54 -5.57 13.54
C LEU A 48 4.99 -5.23 13.15
N ILE A 49 5.19 -4.07 12.50
CA ILE A 49 6.53 -3.56 12.17
C ILE A 49 7.32 -3.24 13.46
N GLY A 50 6.67 -2.63 14.46
CA GLY A 50 7.29 -2.37 15.76
C GLY A 50 7.76 -3.67 16.46
N PHE A 51 6.90 -4.69 16.51
CA PHE A 51 7.27 -6.01 17.04
C PHE A 51 8.40 -6.66 16.23
N ALA A 52 8.35 -6.57 14.90
CA ALA A 52 9.39 -7.13 14.04
C ALA A 52 10.77 -6.53 14.30
N LEU A 53 10.86 -5.21 14.54
CA LEU A 53 12.12 -4.54 14.88
C LEU A 53 12.69 -5.04 16.21
N ILE A 54 11.85 -5.22 17.23
CA ILE A 54 12.27 -5.76 18.53
C ILE A 54 12.80 -7.20 18.36
N PHE A 55 12.07 -8.04 17.64
CA PHE A 55 12.50 -9.40 17.34
C PHE A 55 13.81 -9.43 16.54
N PHE A 56 13.96 -8.54 15.55
CA PHE A 56 15.17 -8.45 14.73
C PHE A 56 16.41 -8.14 15.59
N ILE A 57 16.33 -7.17 16.49
CA ILE A 57 17.42 -6.83 17.41
C ILE A 57 17.72 -8.02 18.33
N TRP A 58 16.70 -8.67 18.86
CA TRP A 58 16.89 -9.84 19.73
C TRP A 58 17.59 -11.01 19.01
N GLN A 59 17.27 -11.25 17.74
CA GLN A 59 17.94 -12.28 16.93
C GLN A 59 19.43 -11.96 16.70
N ILE A 60 19.78 -10.69 16.50
CA ILE A 60 21.19 -10.28 16.38
C ILE A 60 21.96 -10.54 17.67
N VAL A 61 21.39 -10.16 18.82
CA VAL A 61 22.02 -10.39 20.13
C VAL A 61 22.22 -11.88 20.38
N ARG A 62 21.22 -12.72 20.06
CA ARG A 62 21.32 -14.17 20.16
C ARG A 62 22.42 -14.74 19.27
N TYR A 63 22.63 -14.19 18.07
CA TYR A 63 23.72 -14.60 17.19
C TYR A 63 25.09 -14.25 17.75
N LEU A 64 25.25 -13.04 18.28
CA LEU A 64 26.50 -12.60 18.89
C LEU A 64 26.85 -13.39 20.16
N GLY A 65 25.85 -13.71 21.00
CA GLY A 65 26.04 -14.52 22.20
C GLY A 65 26.34 -16.00 21.94
N ALA A 66 26.05 -16.49 20.73
CA ALA A 66 26.29 -17.88 20.34
C ALA A 66 27.71 -18.13 19.78
N ALA A 67 28.62 -17.15 19.90
CA ALA A 67 29.95 -17.20 19.30
C ALA A 67 30.83 -18.36 19.81
N ASP A 68 30.66 -18.78 21.07
CA ASP A 68 31.48 -19.82 21.71
C ASP A 68 31.04 -21.26 21.42
N ASN A 69 29.90 -21.47 20.74
CA ASN A 69 29.38 -22.82 20.47
C ASN A 69 29.02 -22.97 18.98
N GLU A 70 29.75 -23.83 18.25
CA GLU A 70 29.59 -24.00 16.81
C GLU A 70 28.18 -24.42 16.37
N GLU A 71 27.47 -25.22 17.18
CA GLU A 71 26.09 -25.62 16.91
C GLU A 71 25.14 -24.44 17.02
N GLN A 72 25.26 -23.66 18.11
CA GLN A 72 24.42 -22.48 18.33
C GLN A 72 24.72 -21.38 17.30
N ARG A 73 25.97 -21.26 16.84
CA ARG A 73 26.35 -20.33 15.77
C ARG A 73 25.71 -20.69 14.44
N LYS A 74 25.66 -21.97 14.09
CA LYS A 74 24.96 -22.46 12.87
C LYS A 74 23.47 -22.18 12.95
N GLU A 75 22.85 -22.42 14.10
CA GLU A 75 21.42 -22.20 14.28
C GLU A 75 21.08 -20.70 14.26
N ALA A 76 21.82 -19.88 15.01
CA ALA A 76 21.61 -18.45 15.02
C ALA A 76 21.93 -17.79 13.67
N GLY A 77 22.89 -18.33 12.91
CA GLY A 77 23.19 -17.87 11.54
C GLY A 77 22.01 -18.07 10.58
N LYS A 78 21.26 -19.17 10.74
CA LYS A 78 20.00 -19.39 9.98
C LYS A 78 18.94 -18.35 10.36
N PHE A 79 18.81 -18.02 11.64
CA PHE A 79 17.89 -16.98 12.10
C PHE A 79 18.27 -15.58 11.62
N MET A 80 19.56 -15.27 11.50
CA MET A 80 20.03 -14.03 10.86
C MET A 80 19.59 -13.92 9.40
N LEU A 81 19.70 -15.01 8.65
CA LEU A 81 19.22 -15.10 7.26
C LEU A 81 17.71 -14.85 7.17
N TRP A 82 16.93 -15.43 8.08
CA TRP A 82 15.49 -15.16 8.17
C TRP A 82 15.18 -13.69 8.51
N GLY A 83 15.97 -13.06 9.40
CA GLY A 83 15.85 -11.64 9.69
C GLY A 83 16.13 -10.76 8.48
N LEU A 84 17.16 -11.09 7.70
CA LEU A 84 17.49 -10.38 6.46
C LEU A 84 16.38 -10.50 5.42
N VAL A 85 15.80 -11.69 5.27
CA VAL A 85 14.64 -11.91 4.37
C VAL A 85 13.46 -11.05 4.79
N PHE A 86 13.20 -10.92 6.10
CA PHE A 86 12.11 -10.09 6.61
C PHE A 86 12.28 -8.60 6.21
N ILE A 87 13.47 -8.04 6.42
CA ILE A 87 13.79 -6.67 6.03
C ILE A 87 13.70 -6.48 4.51
N PHE A 88 14.18 -7.45 3.74
CA PHE A 88 14.09 -7.42 2.28
C PHE A 88 12.64 -7.39 1.80
N VAL A 89 11.74 -8.17 2.38
CA VAL A 89 10.31 -8.15 2.04
C VAL A 89 9.67 -6.80 2.40
N MET A 90 9.96 -6.26 3.58
CA MET A 90 9.43 -4.96 3.99
C MET A 90 9.89 -3.84 3.05
N ALA A 91 11.18 -3.79 2.72
CA ALA A 91 11.71 -2.84 1.74
C ALA A 91 11.14 -3.09 0.33
N GLY A 92 10.96 -4.36 -0.05
CA GLY A 92 10.41 -4.77 -1.34
C GLY A 92 8.96 -4.35 -1.55
N VAL A 93 8.12 -4.44 -0.52
CA VAL A 93 6.72 -3.99 -0.59
C VAL A 93 6.66 -2.48 -0.83
N TRP A 94 7.39 -1.67 -0.06
CA TRP A 94 7.40 -0.21 -0.25
C TRP A 94 8.06 0.21 -1.57
N GLY A 95 9.14 -0.46 -1.97
CA GLY A 95 9.79 -0.24 -3.26
C GLY A 95 8.86 -0.55 -4.44
N LEU A 96 8.14 -1.68 -4.38
CA LEU A 96 7.17 -2.05 -5.40
C LEU A 96 5.97 -1.10 -5.43
N VAL A 97 5.43 -0.74 -4.27
CA VAL A 97 4.35 0.26 -4.15
C VAL A 97 4.80 1.59 -4.77
N SER A 98 6.01 2.05 -4.47
CA SER A 98 6.56 3.29 -5.03
C SER A 98 6.75 3.22 -6.54
N LEU A 99 7.19 2.08 -7.10
CA LEU A 99 7.33 1.90 -8.54
C LEU A 99 5.99 1.90 -9.26
N ILE A 100 5.00 1.18 -8.72
CA ILE A 100 3.64 1.15 -9.28
C ILE A 100 3.00 2.54 -9.19
N ALA A 101 3.13 3.19 -8.04
CA ALA A 101 2.57 4.52 -7.83
C ALA A 101 3.21 5.56 -8.76
N GLY A 102 4.53 5.53 -8.94
CA GLY A 102 5.24 6.38 -9.90
C GLY A 102 4.81 6.12 -11.34
N THR A 103 4.55 4.86 -11.71
CA THR A 103 4.09 4.49 -13.06
C THR A 103 2.65 4.94 -13.32
N LEU A 104 1.79 4.93 -12.29
CA LEU A 104 0.39 5.34 -12.37
C LEU A 104 0.19 6.85 -12.10
N GLY A 105 1.26 7.61 -11.86
CA GLY A 105 1.17 9.03 -11.49
C GLY A 105 0.50 9.28 -10.14
N ILE A 106 0.46 8.25 -9.28
CA ILE A 106 -0.07 8.33 -7.92
C ILE A 106 1.06 8.84 -7.01
N SER A 107 0.88 10.01 -6.42
CA SER A 107 1.75 10.46 -5.33
C SER A 107 1.45 9.59 -4.10
N THR A 108 2.27 8.57 -3.86
CA THR A 108 2.27 7.88 -2.56
C THR A 108 2.80 8.91 -1.58
N GLY A 109 1.90 9.52 -0.83
CA GLY A 109 2.23 10.61 0.08
C GLY A 109 3.38 10.17 0.98
N GLU A 110 4.56 10.71 0.74
CA GLU A 110 5.65 10.64 1.68
C GLU A 110 5.10 11.18 3.00
N THR A 111 5.14 10.35 4.03
CA THR A 111 4.68 10.69 5.36
C THR A 111 5.27 12.03 5.80
N GLY A 112 4.48 13.09 5.73
CA GLY A 112 4.62 14.34 6.47
C GLY A 112 5.92 15.13 6.29
N ARG A 113 6.37 15.39 5.06
CA ARG A 113 7.38 16.45 4.85
C ARG A 113 6.77 17.70 4.22
N SER A 114 6.05 18.44 5.06
CA SER A 114 5.78 19.86 4.83
C SER A 114 7.08 20.61 5.09
N TYR A 115 7.96 20.70 4.10
CA TYR A 115 9.02 21.68 4.15
C TYR A 115 8.35 23.06 4.13
N PRO A 116 8.58 23.93 5.13
CA PRO A 116 8.01 25.27 5.11
C PRO A 116 8.53 26.00 3.87
N GLU A 117 7.61 26.51 3.07
CA GLU A 117 7.93 27.28 1.87
C GLU A 117 8.59 28.59 2.32
N VAL A 118 9.84 28.79 1.93
CA VAL A 118 10.58 30.01 2.27
C VAL A 118 9.95 31.16 1.48
N PRO A 119 9.49 32.23 2.14
CA PRO A 119 8.94 33.38 1.44
C PRO A 119 9.96 33.94 0.44
N GLU A 120 9.61 33.97 -0.84
CA GLU A 120 10.42 34.63 -1.87
C GLU A 120 10.47 36.13 -1.57
N ILE A 121 11.69 36.66 -1.40
CA ILE A 121 11.92 38.09 -1.20
C ILE A 121 11.94 38.74 -2.58
N PRO A 122 11.05 39.69 -2.90
CA PRO A 122 11.11 40.40 -4.17
C PRO A 122 12.41 41.21 -4.26
N SER A 123 13.13 41.02 -5.37
CA SER A 123 14.38 41.70 -5.75
C SER A 123 14.19 43.19 -6.01
#